data_AF-A0A6A3ZP24-F1
#
_entry.id   AF-A0A6A3ZP24-F1
#
_cell.length_a   1.000
_cell.length_b   1.000
_cell.length_c   1.000
_cell.angle_alpha   90.00
_cell.angle_beta   90.00
_cell.angle_gamma   90.00
#
_symmetry.space_group_name_H-M   'P 1'
#
loop_
_entity.id
_entity.type
_entity.pdbx_description
1 polymer ?
#
loop_
_entity_poly.entity_id
_entity_poly.type
_entity_poly.pdbx_seq_one_letter_code
_entity_poly.pdbx_strand_id
1 'polypeptide(L)'
;MARRRDVDADDIGLVEGELDTNDLEAAGCVVCALGARRPRLPTAPQVQLPALGAHVHSVTALVADAHTLLRENQELRAQYELVSAHNAGLAAHASVLHDRNLAILHRAREGYRAGMIRLEQAPLSRERVERDYADLEGRVADFRARADRTEAAETLLRVERDSSAEQYRDLQDQLHAAQDQAADYAAQLARAATAPPPSSAPLARLFAAQGERDDARAERDDLRVALAAARAALSPVQARADAAEAERDRVRQLVTTAEQQRDDALAERDRVTRLLVVAEQACDGALDMRDQARRISTALRRERDAAVTERDQARQAVAPLEQQRDAAVAERDRARQAVVPLEQQRDAAVAERDQARLALTAQRQRRVLVAEEPRVTCLSLSQSRAESEAAQNLNVPLQDDLRRANALLVAHAEELRRGATRIHELEESVATATTLRVAAESEMGRAQAGELGAASRAAQYRAGWISVRRSSQRHREDDGAQVCRLHARVVELEGERDLAIRERDERAMAWRRMLRDARRGRELAQRADRSTPLV
;
A
#
# COMPACT_ATOMS: atom_id res chain seq x y z
N MET A 1 26.70 -52.46 -7.61
CA MET A 1 26.55 -51.26 -6.77
C MET A 1 27.92 -50.78 -6.33
N ALA A 2 28.58 -49.94 -7.14
CA ALA A 2 29.85 -49.31 -6.79
C ALA A 2 29.59 -47.83 -6.51
N ARG A 3 30.10 -47.36 -5.38
CA ARG A 3 29.82 -46.07 -4.74
C ARG A 3 30.13 -44.91 -5.71
N ARG A 4 29.12 -44.07 -5.95
CA ARG A 4 29.31 -42.75 -6.57
C ARG A 4 30.27 -41.98 -5.66
N ARG A 5 31.42 -41.56 -6.20
CA ARG A 5 32.21 -40.50 -5.59
C ARG A 5 31.42 -39.23 -5.82
N ASP A 6 31.01 -38.60 -4.72
CA ASP A 6 30.47 -37.25 -4.74
C ASP A 6 31.54 -36.35 -5.36
N VAL A 7 31.19 -35.72 -6.48
CA VAL A 7 31.99 -34.66 -7.08
C VAL A 7 31.78 -33.47 -6.15
N ASP A 8 32.80 -33.13 -5.38
CA ASP A 8 32.81 -31.91 -4.58
C ASP A 8 32.55 -30.71 -5.51
N ALA A 9 31.65 -29.83 -5.08
CA ALA A 9 31.28 -28.64 -5.84
C ALA A 9 32.47 -27.69 -6.11
N ASP A 10 33.60 -27.92 -5.44
CA ASP A 10 34.85 -27.16 -5.53
C ASP A 10 35.71 -27.52 -6.77
N ASP A 11 35.43 -28.62 -7.48
CA ASP A 11 36.16 -29.01 -8.70
C ASP A 11 35.60 -28.37 -9.99
N ILE A 12 34.48 -27.66 -9.89
CA ILE A 12 34.02 -26.78 -10.96
C ILE A 12 34.72 -25.44 -10.71
N GLY A 13 35.84 -25.22 -11.39
CA GLY A 13 36.45 -23.90 -11.53
C GLY A 13 35.51 -22.95 -12.25
N LEU A 14 34.43 -22.55 -11.59
CA LEU A 14 33.76 -21.29 -11.85
C LEU A 14 34.79 -20.26 -11.43
N VAL A 15 35.53 -19.75 -12.42
CA VAL A 15 36.13 -18.43 -12.29
C VAL A 15 35.00 -17.55 -11.78
N GLU A 16 35.08 -17.17 -10.50
CA GLU A 16 34.29 -16.09 -9.91
C GLU A 16 34.70 -14.83 -10.66
N GLY A 17 34.22 -14.70 -11.90
CA GLY A 17 33.98 -13.39 -12.45
C GLY A 17 32.94 -12.81 -11.52
N GLU A 18 33.39 -11.90 -10.66
CA GLU A 18 32.55 -10.87 -10.05
C GLU A 18 31.37 -10.63 -10.99
N LEU A 19 30.16 -10.78 -10.46
CA LEU A 19 28.96 -10.37 -11.17
C LEU A 19 29.14 -8.89 -11.46
N ASP A 20 29.75 -8.58 -12.61
CA ASP A 20 30.18 -7.25 -12.97
C ASP A 20 28.88 -6.48 -13.24
N THR A 21 28.42 -5.81 -12.18
CA THR A 21 27.27 -4.93 -12.18
C THR A 21 27.58 -3.67 -12.98
N ASN A 22 28.87 -3.40 -13.26
CA ASN A 22 29.31 -2.26 -14.06
C ASN A 22 28.85 -2.34 -15.52
N ASP A 23 28.62 -3.55 -16.06
CA ASP A 23 28.08 -3.70 -17.42
C ASP A 23 26.62 -3.24 -17.56
N LEU A 24 25.84 -3.30 -16.46
CA LEU A 24 24.43 -2.86 -16.48
C LEU A 24 24.30 -1.33 -16.40
N GLU A 25 25.25 -0.67 -15.72
CA GLU A 25 25.38 0.79 -15.75
C GLU A 25 25.99 1.26 -17.08
N ALA A 26 26.98 0.55 -17.62
CA ALA A 26 27.60 0.85 -18.91
C ALA A 26 26.65 0.67 -20.10
N ALA A 27 25.68 -0.24 -20.01
CA ALA A 27 24.61 -0.41 -21.01
C ALA A 27 23.53 0.69 -20.96
N GLY A 28 23.69 1.71 -20.09
CA GLY A 28 22.76 2.84 -20.01
C GLY A 28 21.37 2.46 -19.52
N CYS A 29 21.24 1.40 -18.72
CA CYS A 29 19.95 0.97 -18.23
C CYS A 29 19.37 1.98 -17.20
N VAL A 30 18.51 2.85 -17.70
CA VAL A 30 17.79 3.88 -16.93
C VAL A 30 17.02 3.30 -15.74
N VAL A 31 16.57 2.04 -15.81
CA VAL A 31 15.85 1.36 -14.72
C VAL A 31 16.78 0.99 -13.56
N CYS A 32 18.00 0.50 -13.84
CA CYS A 32 19.01 0.22 -12.81
C CYS A 32 19.45 1.51 -12.10
N ALA A 33 19.62 2.60 -12.87
CA ALA A 33 20.06 3.88 -12.34
C ALA A 33 18.99 4.63 -11.52
N LEU A 34 17.70 4.52 -11.88
CA LEU A 34 16.62 5.28 -11.23
C LEU A 34 15.94 4.52 -10.07
N GLY A 35 16.19 3.23 -9.92
CA GLY A 35 15.46 2.36 -8.99
C GLY A 35 14.00 2.19 -9.39
N ALA A 36 13.42 1.01 -9.15
CA ALA A 36 12.05 0.68 -9.53
C ALA A 36 11.00 1.47 -8.72
N ARG A 37 10.88 2.77 -8.93
CA ARG A 37 9.81 3.60 -8.35
C ARG A 37 8.58 3.50 -9.23
N ARG A 38 7.55 2.84 -8.72
CA ARG A 38 6.24 2.72 -9.37
C ARG A 38 5.58 4.10 -9.45
N PRO A 39 5.28 4.63 -10.66
CA PRO A 39 4.50 5.87 -10.78
C PRO A 39 3.11 5.66 -10.14
N ARG A 40 2.68 6.60 -9.28
CA ARG A 40 1.35 6.55 -8.65
C ARG A 40 0.30 7.06 -9.64
N LEU A 41 -0.80 6.32 -9.78
CA LEU A 41 -1.98 6.79 -10.51
C LEU A 41 -2.71 7.88 -9.69
N PRO A 42 -3.24 8.94 -10.32
CA PRO A 42 -3.99 9.96 -9.62
C PRO A 42 -5.36 9.42 -9.22
N THR A 43 -5.84 9.92 -8.08
CA THR A 43 -7.17 9.64 -7.54
C THR A 43 -8.21 10.51 -8.24
N ALA A 44 -9.49 10.10 -8.21
CA ALA A 44 -10.65 10.63 -8.95
C ALA A 44 -10.65 12.14 -9.29
N PRO A 45 -11.22 12.55 -10.46
CA PRO A 45 -11.22 13.94 -10.91
C PRO A 45 -11.84 14.88 -9.89
N GLN A 46 -11.24 16.07 -9.70
CA GLN A 46 -11.70 17.04 -8.71
C GLN A 46 -12.97 17.78 -9.18
N VAL A 47 -13.22 17.79 -10.49
CA VAL A 47 -14.37 18.44 -11.12
C VAL A 47 -15.46 17.40 -11.40
N GLN A 48 -16.65 17.60 -10.83
CA GLN A 48 -17.85 16.82 -11.19
C GLN A 48 -18.53 17.50 -12.39
N LEU A 49 -18.50 16.83 -13.54
CA LEU A 49 -19.18 17.32 -14.74
C LEU A 49 -20.70 17.36 -14.52
N PRO A 50 -21.37 18.50 -14.79
CA PRO A 50 -22.83 18.57 -14.78
C PRO A 50 -23.43 17.57 -15.77
N ALA A 51 -24.57 16.97 -15.41
CA ALA A 51 -25.30 16.09 -16.30
C ALA A 51 -25.72 16.82 -17.59
N LEU A 52 -25.74 16.10 -18.71
CA LEU A 52 -26.11 16.65 -20.02
C LEU A 52 -27.51 17.31 -19.94
N GLY A 53 -27.59 18.62 -20.19
CA GLY A 53 -28.84 19.40 -20.11
C GLY A 53 -29.08 20.13 -18.77
N ALA A 54 -28.16 20.02 -17.79
CA ALA A 54 -28.24 20.78 -16.55
C ALA A 54 -28.01 22.29 -16.77
N HIS A 55 -28.78 23.13 -16.07
CA HIS A 55 -28.70 24.58 -16.20
C HIS A 55 -27.36 25.11 -15.63
N VAL A 56 -26.59 25.82 -16.44
CA VAL A 56 -25.32 26.44 -16.01
C VAL A 56 -25.66 27.75 -15.30
N HIS A 57 -25.36 27.85 -14.01
CA HIS A 57 -25.71 29.01 -13.17
C HIS A 57 -24.71 30.16 -13.31
N SER A 58 -23.52 29.91 -13.87
CA SER A 58 -22.49 30.91 -14.12
C SER A 58 -21.51 30.48 -15.22
N VAL A 59 -21.33 31.32 -16.24
CA VAL A 59 -20.34 31.10 -17.31
C VAL A 59 -18.91 31.15 -16.76
N THR A 60 -18.63 32.00 -15.77
CA THR A 60 -17.28 32.11 -15.18
C THR A 60 -16.90 30.87 -14.38
N ALA A 61 -17.85 30.23 -13.69
CA ALA A 61 -17.62 28.95 -13.00
C ALA A 61 -17.31 27.82 -14.00
N LEU A 62 -18.08 27.74 -15.09
CA LEU A 62 -17.85 26.76 -16.15
C LEU A 62 -16.47 26.93 -16.81
N VAL A 63 -16.05 28.18 -17.04
CA VAL A 63 -14.71 28.47 -17.57
C VAL A 63 -13.62 28.06 -16.57
N ALA A 64 -13.80 28.28 -15.27
CA ALA A 64 -12.86 27.85 -14.24
C ALA A 64 -12.75 26.31 -14.15
N ASP A 65 -13.87 25.60 -14.25
CA ASP A 65 -13.91 24.13 -14.30
C ASP A 65 -13.22 23.59 -15.55
N ALA A 66 -13.44 24.21 -16.71
CA ALA A 66 -12.78 23.84 -17.96
C ALA A 66 -11.25 24.02 -17.89
N HIS A 67 -10.75 25.10 -17.27
CA HIS A 67 -9.32 25.30 -17.04
C HIS A 67 -8.72 24.31 -16.04
N THR A 68 -9.52 23.83 -15.09
CA THR A 68 -9.10 22.82 -14.11
C THR A 68 -9.02 21.44 -14.77
N LEU A 69 -10.04 21.05 -15.54
CA LEU A 69 -10.03 19.83 -16.36
C LEU A 69 -8.91 19.82 -17.39
N LEU A 70 -8.60 20.97 -18.01
CA LEU A 70 -7.48 21.08 -18.95
C LEU A 70 -6.14 20.78 -18.25
N ARG A 71 -5.91 21.32 -17.05
CA ARG A 71 -4.71 21.05 -16.24
C ARG A 71 -4.64 19.59 -15.80
N GLU A 72 -5.74 19.02 -15.32
CA GLU A 72 -5.80 17.58 -14.97
C GLU A 72 -5.52 16.68 -16.18
N ASN A 73 -6.03 17.04 -17.38
CA ASN A 73 -5.77 16.28 -18.60
C ASN A 73 -4.30 16.36 -19.03
N GLN A 74 -3.66 17.52 -18.87
CA GLN A 74 -2.24 17.70 -19.13
C GLN A 74 -1.38 16.88 -18.16
N GLU A 75 -1.74 16.86 -16.87
CA GLU A 75 -1.04 16.07 -15.85
C GLU A 75 -1.18 14.56 -16.09
N LEU A 76 -2.38 14.09 -16.45
CA LEU A 76 -2.62 12.70 -16.84
C LEU A 76 -1.81 12.29 -18.07
N ARG A 77 -1.71 13.16 -19.08
CA ARG A 77 -0.88 12.89 -20.27
C ARG A 77 0.61 12.78 -19.91
N ALA A 78 1.14 13.70 -19.11
CA ALA A 78 2.52 13.65 -18.66
C ALA A 78 2.83 12.39 -17.84
N GLN A 79 1.90 11.95 -17.00
CA GLN A 79 2.03 10.70 -16.24
C GLN A 79 1.93 9.46 -17.14
N TYR A 80 1.05 9.45 -18.14
CA TYR A 80 0.95 8.37 -19.11
C TYR A 80 2.25 8.24 -19.92
N GLU A 81 2.82 9.36 -20.38
CA GLU A 81 4.12 9.39 -21.06
C GLU A 81 5.23 8.84 -20.17
N LEU A 82 5.26 9.21 -18.88
CA LEU A 82 6.22 8.68 -17.92
C LEU A 82 6.07 7.16 -17.71
N VAL A 83 4.85 6.65 -17.56
CA VAL A 83 4.59 5.20 -17.41
C VAL A 83 4.96 4.45 -18.68
N SER A 84 4.64 5.00 -19.85
CA SER A 84 5.00 4.43 -21.14
C SER A 84 6.53 4.33 -21.29
N ALA A 85 7.26 5.41 -20.98
CA ALA A 85 8.71 5.44 -21.03
C ALA A 85 9.34 4.45 -20.02
N HIS A 86 8.77 4.36 -18.82
CA HIS A 86 9.22 3.40 -17.80
C HIS A 86 9.01 1.95 -18.25
N ASN A 87 7.85 1.63 -18.82
CA ASN A 87 7.55 0.29 -19.33
C ASN A 87 8.45 -0.08 -20.51
N ALA A 88 8.74 0.86 -21.42
CA ALA A 88 9.70 0.67 -22.49
C ALA A 88 11.12 0.41 -21.95
N GLY A 89 11.54 1.14 -20.92
CA GLY A 89 12.80 0.91 -20.22
C GLY A 89 12.89 -0.46 -19.56
N LEU A 90 11.81 -0.92 -18.92
CA LEU A 90 11.72 -2.26 -18.33
C LEU A 90 11.80 -3.37 -19.39
N ALA A 91 11.12 -3.19 -20.53
CA ALA A 91 11.18 -4.14 -21.63
C ALA A 91 12.60 -4.24 -22.23
N ALA A 92 13.26 -3.11 -22.43
CA ALA A 92 14.65 -3.07 -22.88
C ALA A 92 15.59 -3.76 -21.88
N HIS A 93 15.41 -3.48 -20.58
CA HIS A 93 16.20 -4.14 -19.52
C HIS A 93 15.99 -5.65 -19.49
N ALA A 94 14.75 -6.12 -19.61
CA ALA A 94 14.43 -7.54 -19.68
C ALA A 94 15.09 -8.22 -20.90
N SER A 95 15.13 -7.55 -22.04
CA SER A 95 15.81 -8.06 -23.25
C SER A 95 17.32 -8.20 -23.01
N VAL A 96 17.98 -7.19 -22.45
CA VAL A 96 19.42 -7.24 -22.16
C VAL A 96 19.76 -8.36 -21.17
N LEU A 97 18.94 -8.53 -20.12
CA LEU A 97 19.10 -9.63 -19.17
C LEU A 97 18.89 -11.00 -19.85
N HIS A 98 17.94 -11.10 -20.78
CA HIS A 98 17.69 -12.32 -21.53
C HIS A 98 18.90 -12.70 -22.40
N ASP A 99 19.45 -11.75 -23.15
CA ASP A 99 20.62 -11.96 -24.00
C ASP A 99 21.86 -12.33 -23.18
N ARG A 100 22.05 -11.69 -22.01
CA ARG A 100 23.13 -12.04 -21.08
C ARG A 100 22.98 -13.46 -20.55
N ASN A 101 21.77 -13.87 -20.16
CA ASN A 101 21.50 -15.24 -19.70
C ASN A 101 21.75 -16.27 -20.81
N LEU A 102 21.37 -15.96 -22.06
CA LEU A 102 21.70 -16.82 -23.20
C LEU A 102 23.22 -16.94 -23.40
N ALA A 103 23.97 -15.85 -23.32
CA ALA A 103 25.42 -15.88 -23.45
C ALA A 103 26.10 -16.72 -22.36
N ILE A 104 25.62 -16.63 -21.11
CA ILE A 104 26.11 -17.46 -20.00
C ILE A 104 25.83 -18.95 -20.27
N LEU A 105 24.61 -19.28 -20.69
CA LEU A 105 24.24 -20.67 -21.02
C LEU A 105 25.06 -21.23 -22.19
N HIS A 106 25.35 -20.40 -23.20
CA HIS A 106 26.21 -20.79 -24.32
C HIS A 106 27.64 -21.09 -23.86
N ARG A 107 28.26 -20.20 -23.08
CA ARG A 107 29.60 -20.45 -22.51
C ARG A 107 29.64 -21.69 -21.63
N ALA A 108 28.62 -21.91 -20.80
CA ALA A 108 28.53 -23.10 -19.96
C ALA A 108 28.45 -24.40 -20.81
N ARG A 109 27.68 -24.39 -21.89
CA ARG A 109 27.59 -25.52 -22.83
C ARG A 109 28.90 -25.78 -23.57
N GLU A 110 29.60 -24.72 -23.98
CA GLU A 110 30.91 -24.83 -24.62
C GLU A 110 31.95 -25.39 -23.65
N GLY A 111 32.01 -24.88 -22.42
CA GLY A 111 32.86 -25.40 -21.35
C GLY A 111 32.59 -26.87 -21.06
N TYR A 112 31.30 -27.26 -20.97
CA TYR A 112 30.90 -28.65 -20.78
C TYR A 112 31.36 -29.54 -21.95
N ARG A 113 31.15 -29.11 -23.20
CA ARG A 113 31.62 -29.85 -24.39
C ARG A 113 33.13 -30.01 -24.41
N ALA A 114 33.87 -28.94 -24.12
CA ALA A 114 35.34 -28.99 -24.05
C ALA A 114 35.81 -29.93 -22.94
N GLY A 115 35.15 -29.93 -21.78
CA GLY A 115 35.39 -30.88 -20.69
C GLY A 115 35.16 -32.33 -21.10
N MET A 116 34.04 -32.61 -21.79
CA MET A 116 33.72 -33.95 -22.30
C MET A 116 34.76 -34.44 -23.30
N ILE A 117 35.20 -33.59 -24.25
CA ILE A 117 36.26 -33.95 -25.20
C ILE A 117 37.57 -34.30 -24.47
N ARG A 118 37.96 -33.54 -23.45
CA ARG A 118 39.16 -33.88 -22.65
C ARG A 118 39.00 -35.19 -21.90
N LEU A 119 37.82 -35.47 -21.34
CA LEU A 119 37.53 -36.73 -20.65
C LEU A 119 37.55 -37.93 -21.61
N GLU A 120 37.04 -37.79 -22.83
CA GLU A 120 37.12 -38.82 -23.87
C GLU A 120 38.56 -39.05 -24.36
N GLN A 121 39.39 -38.00 -24.39
CA GLN A 121 40.81 -38.10 -24.78
C GLN A 121 41.72 -38.63 -23.66
N ALA A 122 41.33 -38.47 -22.39
CA ALA A 122 42.11 -38.93 -21.24
C ALA A 122 42.43 -40.45 -21.23
N PRO A 123 41.50 -41.38 -21.52
CA PRO A 123 41.84 -42.80 -21.62
C PRO A 123 42.78 -43.08 -22.80
N LEU A 124 42.61 -42.40 -23.94
CA LEU A 124 43.48 -42.58 -25.10
C LEU A 124 44.92 -42.10 -24.83
N SER A 125 45.07 -40.97 -24.13
CA SER A 125 46.38 -40.46 -23.73
C SER A 125 47.03 -41.38 -22.69
N ARG A 126 46.24 -41.88 -21.73
CA ARG A 126 46.70 -42.88 -20.75
C ARG A 126 47.16 -44.17 -21.42
N GLU A 127 46.38 -44.74 -22.33
CA GLU A 127 46.77 -45.95 -23.08
C GLU A 127 48.05 -45.73 -23.88
N ARG A 128 48.26 -44.54 -24.45
CA ARG A 128 49.51 -44.22 -25.15
C ARG A 128 50.69 -44.23 -24.19
N VAL A 129 50.57 -43.56 -23.04
CA VAL A 129 51.62 -43.55 -22.01
C VAL A 129 51.89 -44.95 -21.46
N GLU A 130 50.87 -45.78 -21.26
CA GLU A 130 51.03 -47.17 -20.83
C GLU A 130 51.77 -48.01 -21.87
N ARG A 131 51.49 -47.82 -23.18
CA ARG A 131 52.27 -48.46 -24.26
C ARG A 131 53.72 -47.99 -24.28
N ASP A 132 53.95 -46.68 -24.18
CA ASP A 132 55.31 -46.11 -24.18
C ASP A 132 56.11 -46.61 -22.96
N TYR A 133 55.47 -46.77 -21.81
CA TYR A 133 56.08 -47.33 -20.61
C TYR A 133 56.45 -48.81 -20.80
N ALA A 134 55.55 -49.61 -21.37
CA ALA A 134 55.81 -51.01 -21.67
C ALA A 134 56.97 -51.20 -22.68
N ASP A 135 57.04 -50.35 -23.71
CA ASP A 135 58.14 -50.37 -24.68
C ASP A 135 59.48 -49.99 -24.01
N LEU A 136 59.47 -48.98 -23.14
CA LEU A 136 60.65 -48.58 -22.37
C LEU A 136 61.11 -49.71 -21.43
N GLU A 137 60.17 -50.39 -20.76
CA GLU A 137 60.46 -51.52 -19.89
C GLU A 137 61.08 -52.69 -20.66
N GLY A 138 60.55 -53.00 -21.85
CA GLY A 138 61.14 -53.97 -22.78
C GLY A 138 62.57 -53.61 -23.19
N ARG A 139 62.81 -52.34 -23.55
CA ARG A 139 64.15 -51.85 -23.90
C ARG A 139 65.13 -51.94 -22.73
N VAL A 140 64.70 -51.62 -21.50
CA VAL A 140 65.52 -51.74 -20.30
C VAL A 140 65.87 -53.20 -20.01
N ALA A 141 64.93 -54.13 -20.18
CA ALA A 141 65.18 -55.55 -20.04
C ALA A 141 66.22 -56.04 -21.07
N ASP A 142 66.11 -55.59 -22.33
CA ASP A 142 67.08 -55.88 -23.39
C ASP A 142 68.50 -55.37 -23.05
N PHE A 143 68.60 -54.15 -22.52
CA PHE A 143 69.90 -53.60 -22.10
C PHE A 143 70.51 -54.40 -20.95
N ARG A 144 69.71 -54.84 -19.98
CA ARG A 144 70.17 -55.70 -18.88
C ARG A 144 70.68 -57.05 -19.42
N ALA A 145 69.91 -57.70 -20.29
CA ALA A 145 70.31 -58.96 -20.91
C ALA A 145 71.57 -58.83 -21.78
N ARG A 146 71.83 -57.65 -22.36
CA ARG A 146 73.12 -57.37 -23.04
C ARG A 146 74.23 -57.20 -22.02
N ALA A 147 74.05 -56.41 -20.97
CA ALA A 147 75.04 -56.23 -19.90
C ALA A 147 75.46 -57.59 -19.30
N ASP A 148 74.49 -58.43 -18.93
CA ASP A 148 74.75 -59.77 -18.36
C ASP A 148 75.59 -60.65 -19.31
N ARG A 149 75.29 -60.62 -20.63
CA ARG A 149 76.09 -61.33 -21.63
C ARG A 149 77.51 -60.78 -21.76
N THR A 150 77.67 -59.47 -21.63
CA THR A 150 78.99 -58.83 -21.69
C THR A 150 79.82 -59.18 -20.46
N GLU A 151 79.22 -59.17 -19.27
CA GLU A 151 79.87 -59.58 -18.03
C GLU A 151 80.26 -61.07 -18.04
N ALA A 152 79.39 -61.93 -18.57
CA ALA A 152 79.71 -63.35 -18.77
C ALA A 152 80.90 -63.53 -19.74
N ALA A 153 80.94 -62.77 -20.84
CA ALA A 153 82.05 -62.79 -21.79
C ALA A 153 83.36 -62.27 -21.18
N GLU A 154 83.31 -61.19 -20.39
CA GLU A 154 84.47 -60.68 -19.65
C GLU A 154 85.00 -61.71 -18.64
N THR A 155 84.10 -62.42 -17.96
CA THR A 155 84.47 -63.47 -17.01
C THR A 155 85.20 -64.60 -17.72
N LEU A 156 84.71 -65.06 -18.88
CA LEU A 156 85.40 -66.06 -19.70
C LEU A 156 86.76 -65.57 -20.17
N LEU A 157 86.85 -64.33 -20.64
CA LEU A 157 88.13 -63.73 -21.06
C LEU A 157 89.15 -63.66 -19.92
N ARG A 158 88.72 -63.37 -18.69
CA ARG A 158 89.61 -63.38 -17.52
C ARG A 158 90.14 -64.79 -17.24
N VAL A 159 89.28 -65.81 -17.27
CA VAL A 159 89.68 -67.21 -17.07
C VAL A 159 90.69 -67.65 -18.13
N GLU A 160 90.45 -67.33 -19.40
CA GLU A 160 91.41 -67.62 -20.48
C GLU A 160 92.75 -66.89 -20.30
N ARG A 161 92.70 -65.63 -19.83
CA ARG A 161 93.90 -64.85 -19.51
C ARG A 161 94.71 -65.47 -18.38
N ASP A 162 94.05 -65.92 -17.33
CA ASP A 162 94.71 -66.55 -16.19
C ASP A 162 95.34 -67.89 -16.60
N SER A 163 94.61 -68.71 -17.37
CA SER A 163 95.12 -69.98 -17.93
C SER A 163 96.31 -69.76 -18.86
N SER A 164 96.24 -68.78 -19.78
CA SER A 164 97.36 -68.46 -20.67
C SER A 164 98.57 -67.87 -19.92
N ALA A 165 98.34 -67.10 -18.85
CA ALA A 165 99.41 -66.60 -17.98
C ALA A 165 100.08 -67.72 -17.16
N GLU A 166 99.35 -68.76 -16.78
CA GLU A 166 99.90 -69.98 -16.19
C GLU A 166 100.73 -70.75 -17.22
N GLN A 167 100.19 -71.00 -18.41
CA GLN A 167 100.91 -71.67 -19.50
C GLN A 167 102.21 -70.94 -19.91
N TYR A 168 102.19 -69.61 -19.92
CA TYR A 168 103.38 -68.81 -20.22
C TYR A 168 104.47 -68.96 -19.14
N ARG A 169 104.08 -69.02 -17.85
CA ARG A 169 105.02 -69.26 -16.74
C ARG A 169 105.66 -70.65 -16.85
N ASP A 170 104.86 -71.67 -17.12
CA ASP A 170 105.36 -73.04 -17.32
C ASP A 170 106.36 -73.13 -18.49
N LEU A 171 106.08 -72.43 -19.60
CA LEU A 171 107.01 -72.37 -20.74
C LEU A 171 108.30 -71.62 -20.41
N GLN A 172 108.23 -70.54 -19.62
CA GLN A 172 109.42 -69.83 -19.13
C GLN A 172 110.32 -70.73 -18.29
N ASP A 173 109.73 -71.49 -17.35
CA ASP A 173 110.45 -72.43 -16.51
C ASP A 173 111.13 -73.52 -17.34
N GLN A 174 110.43 -74.06 -18.36
CA GLN A 174 111.00 -75.04 -19.29
C GLN A 174 112.18 -74.46 -20.10
N LEU A 175 112.08 -73.20 -20.53
CA LEU A 175 113.10 -72.54 -21.32
C LEU A 175 114.36 -72.27 -20.49
N HIS A 176 114.20 -71.86 -19.23
CA HIS A 176 115.33 -71.76 -18.29
C HIS A 176 115.99 -73.12 -18.03
N ALA A 177 115.21 -74.18 -17.79
CA ALA A 177 115.76 -75.52 -17.64
C ALA A 177 116.56 -76.00 -18.88
N ALA A 178 116.07 -75.69 -20.09
CA ALA A 178 116.77 -76.01 -21.33
C ALA A 178 118.07 -75.19 -21.52
N GLN A 179 118.07 -73.92 -21.09
CA GLN A 179 119.27 -73.07 -21.10
C GLN A 179 120.36 -73.59 -20.16
N ASP A 180 119.98 -74.02 -18.96
CA ASP A 180 120.89 -74.63 -18.00
C ASP A 180 121.52 -75.91 -18.58
N GLN A 181 120.72 -76.76 -19.23
CA GLN A 181 121.22 -77.96 -19.92
C GLN A 181 122.20 -77.62 -21.06
N ALA A 182 121.90 -76.59 -21.85
CA ALA A 182 122.80 -76.16 -22.94
C ALA A 182 124.13 -75.60 -22.40
N ALA A 183 124.11 -74.89 -21.28
CA ALA A 183 125.31 -74.41 -20.60
C ALA A 183 126.19 -75.58 -20.10
N ASP A 184 125.57 -76.62 -19.56
CA ASP A 184 126.26 -77.84 -19.13
C ASP A 184 126.93 -78.57 -20.30
N TYR A 185 126.25 -78.71 -21.45
CA TYR A 185 126.84 -79.31 -22.66
C TYR A 185 127.97 -78.46 -23.26
N ALA A 186 127.84 -77.13 -23.26
CA ALA A 186 128.90 -76.24 -23.73
C ALA A 186 130.17 -76.35 -22.87
N ALA A 187 130.01 -76.50 -21.56
CA ALA A 187 131.13 -76.74 -20.65
C ALA A 187 131.81 -78.11 -20.88
N GLN A 188 131.07 -79.13 -21.32
CA GLN A 188 131.63 -80.44 -21.69
C GLN A 188 132.45 -80.37 -22.99
N LEU A 189 131.97 -79.65 -24.01
CA LEU A 189 132.67 -79.47 -25.29
C LEU A 189 133.95 -78.64 -25.14
N ALA A 190 133.94 -77.60 -24.31
CA ALA A 190 135.13 -76.79 -24.03
C ALA A 190 136.28 -77.61 -23.40
N ARG A 191 135.97 -78.69 -22.67
CA ARG A 191 136.96 -79.61 -22.09
C ARG A 191 137.54 -80.59 -23.11
N ALA A 192 136.86 -80.84 -24.23
CA ALA A 192 137.28 -81.79 -25.27
C ALA A 192 138.26 -81.18 -26.30
N ALA A 193 138.38 -79.85 -26.38
CA ALA A 193 139.12 -79.16 -27.44
C ALA A 193 140.64 -79.00 -27.20
N THR A 194 141.20 -79.55 -26.13
CA THR A 194 142.65 -79.47 -25.83
C THR A 194 143.45 -80.66 -26.37
N ALA A 195 143.79 -80.66 -27.66
CA ALA A 195 144.86 -81.51 -28.22
C ALA A 195 145.49 -80.86 -29.48
N PRO A 196 146.83 -80.69 -29.56
CA PRO A 196 147.49 -79.94 -30.64
C PRO A 196 147.89 -80.83 -31.84
N PRO A 197 147.97 -80.28 -33.08
CA PRO A 197 148.46 -81.00 -34.26
C PRO A 197 149.95 -80.69 -34.54
N PRO A 198 150.70 -81.57 -35.23
CA PRO A 198 151.96 -81.19 -35.85
C PRO A 198 151.83 -80.96 -37.37
N SER A 199 152.53 -79.90 -37.76
CA SER A 199 153.06 -79.48 -39.06
C SER A 199 154.00 -80.56 -39.67
N SER A 200 154.61 -80.50 -40.85
CA SER A 200 154.73 -79.61 -42.01
C SER A 200 155.75 -80.26 -42.96
N ALA A 201 155.50 -80.17 -44.27
CA ALA A 201 156.46 -79.79 -45.32
C ALA A 201 157.62 -80.77 -45.73
N PRO A 202 158.44 -80.48 -46.78
CA PRO A 202 158.54 -81.30 -48.01
C PRO A 202 160.03 -81.57 -48.45
N LEU A 203 160.31 -82.30 -49.55
CA LEU A 203 161.68 -82.38 -50.11
C LEU A 203 161.78 -82.55 -51.66
N ALA A 204 162.45 -81.55 -52.29
CA ALA A 204 163.47 -81.54 -53.36
C ALA A 204 163.48 -82.64 -54.49
N ARG A 205 163.28 -82.27 -55.78
CA ARG A 205 164.20 -81.74 -56.86
C ARG A 205 164.91 -82.81 -57.72
N LEU A 206 164.70 -82.77 -59.05
CA LEU A 206 165.68 -82.66 -60.18
C LEU A 206 165.21 -83.37 -61.48
N PHE A 207 165.05 -82.63 -62.59
CA PHE A 207 165.70 -82.82 -63.92
C PHE A 207 165.09 -81.86 -64.97
N ALA A 208 165.89 -80.86 -65.34
CA ALA A 208 165.52 -79.72 -66.16
C ALA A 208 165.59 -79.99 -67.68
N ALA A 209 164.84 -79.18 -68.44
CA ALA A 209 164.92 -78.93 -69.89
C ALA A 209 164.25 -79.91 -70.88
N GLN A 210 163.68 -81.02 -70.40
CA GLN A 210 162.53 -81.69 -71.06
C GLN A 210 161.29 -81.65 -70.16
N GLY A 211 161.54 -81.49 -68.85
CA GLY A 211 160.67 -80.89 -67.84
C GLY A 211 159.97 -79.65 -68.41
N GLU A 212 160.64 -78.55 -68.79
CA GLU A 212 159.96 -77.28 -69.12
C GLU A 212 158.77 -77.32 -70.13
N ARG A 213 158.66 -78.33 -71.02
CA ARG A 213 157.47 -78.54 -71.88
C ARG A 213 156.42 -79.45 -71.27
N ASP A 214 156.84 -80.47 -70.52
CA ASP A 214 155.96 -81.31 -69.71
C ASP A 214 155.60 -80.65 -68.38
N ASP A 215 156.35 -79.63 -67.94
CA ASP A 215 156.17 -78.70 -66.82
C ASP A 215 155.31 -77.53 -67.28
N ALA A 216 155.43 -77.02 -68.52
CA ALA A 216 154.43 -76.10 -69.06
C ALA A 216 153.09 -76.83 -69.34
N ARG A 217 153.12 -78.13 -69.68
CA ARG A 217 151.91 -78.96 -69.78
C ARG A 217 151.39 -79.37 -68.41
N ALA A 218 152.24 -79.72 -67.45
CA ALA A 218 151.88 -80.03 -66.08
C ALA A 218 151.42 -78.78 -65.33
N GLU A 219 152.06 -77.62 -65.49
CA GLU A 219 151.58 -76.32 -65.00
C GLU A 219 150.27 -75.96 -65.69
N ARG A 220 150.10 -76.20 -67.00
CA ARG A 220 148.80 -75.99 -67.66
C ARG A 220 147.74 -76.96 -67.15
N ASP A 221 148.09 -78.21 -66.89
CA ASP A 221 147.18 -79.24 -66.39
C ASP A 221 146.90 -79.04 -64.88
N ASP A 222 147.85 -78.53 -64.10
CA ASP A 222 147.75 -78.09 -62.71
C ASP A 222 146.97 -76.78 -62.61
N LEU A 223 147.15 -75.83 -63.54
CA LEU A 223 146.32 -74.65 -63.68
C LEU A 223 144.91 -75.03 -64.16
N ARG A 224 144.75 -76.06 -64.97
CA ARG A 224 143.42 -76.61 -65.33
C ARG A 224 142.78 -77.31 -64.14
N VAL A 225 143.54 -78.06 -63.34
CA VAL A 225 143.08 -78.69 -62.10
C VAL A 225 142.76 -77.64 -61.05
N ALA A 226 143.56 -76.58 -60.93
CA ALA A 226 143.33 -75.45 -60.03
C ALA A 226 142.16 -74.58 -60.50
N LEU A 227 141.99 -74.38 -61.81
CA LEU A 227 140.81 -73.73 -62.39
C LEU A 227 139.57 -74.59 -62.20
N ALA A 228 139.67 -75.92 -62.35
CA ALA A 228 138.58 -76.85 -62.08
C ALA A 228 138.23 -76.88 -60.58
N ALA A 229 139.23 -76.84 -59.69
CA ALA A 229 139.07 -76.75 -58.25
C ALA A 229 138.46 -75.39 -57.83
N ALA A 230 138.90 -74.29 -58.44
CA ALA A 230 138.33 -72.96 -58.22
C ALA A 230 136.89 -72.86 -58.74
N ARG A 231 136.58 -73.47 -59.89
CA ARG A 231 135.20 -73.60 -60.40
C ARG A 231 134.34 -74.49 -59.49
N ALA A 232 134.89 -75.58 -58.99
CA ALA A 232 134.22 -76.44 -58.01
C ALA A 232 134.00 -75.73 -56.66
N ALA A 233 134.91 -74.85 -56.25
CA ALA A 233 134.79 -74.02 -55.05
C ALA A 233 133.86 -72.80 -55.23
N LEU A 234 133.69 -72.31 -56.47
CA LEU A 234 132.74 -71.25 -56.81
C LEU A 234 131.28 -71.71 -56.70
N SER A 235 130.98 -72.96 -57.04
CA SER A 235 129.63 -73.52 -56.97
C SER A 235 128.96 -73.38 -55.57
N PRO A 236 129.60 -73.76 -54.44
CA PRO A 236 129.02 -73.55 -53.12
C PRO A 236 128.97 -72.06 -52.70
N VAL A 237 129.85 -71.20 -53.24
CA VAL A 237 129.77 -69.75 -53.00
C VAL A 237 128.58 -69.13 -53.74
N GLN A 238 128.35 -69.53 -54.99
CA GLN A 238 127.18 -69.13 -55.77
C GLN A 238 125.89 -69.63 -55.11
N ALA A 239 125.84 -70.89 -54.69
CA ALA A 239 124.67 -71.42 -53.96
C ALA A 239 124.38 -70.65 -52.65
N ARG A 240 125.41 -70.18 -51.94
CA ARG A 240 125.26 -69.32 -50.76
C ARG A 240 124.78 -67.91 -51.12
N ALA A 241 125.27 -67.34 -52.22
CA ALA A 241 124.82 -66.05 -52.70
C ALA A 241 123.34 -66.10 -53.13
N ASP A 242 122.94 -67.12 -53.90
CA ASP A 242 121.57 -67.35 -54.33
C ASP A 242 120.63 -67.57 -53.13
N ALA A 243 121.08 -68.33 -52.12
CA ALA A 243 120.33 -68.53 -50.87
C ALA A 243 120.17 -67.24 -50.07
N ALA A 244 121.21 -66.40 -50.00
CA ALA A 244 121.15 -65.10 -49.33
C ALA A 244 120.24 -64.11 -50.08
N GLU A 245 120.21 -64.17 -51.42
CA GLU A 245 119.31 -63.36 -52.24
C GLU A 245 117.85 -63.80 -52.07
N ALA A 246 117.58 -65.11 -52.08
CA ALA A 246 116.26 -65.65 -51.76
C ALA A 246 115.79 -65.28 -50.35
N GLU A 247 116.68 -65.28 -49.35
CA GLU A 247 116.35 -64.87 -48.00
C GLU A 247 116.09 -63.36 -47.91
N ARG A 248 116.86 -62.53 -48.61
CA ARG A 248 116.59 -61.09 -48.71
C ARG A 248 115.23 -60.80 -49.33
N ASP A 249 114.85 -61.55 -50.37
CA ASP A 249 113.57 -61.37 -51.03
C ASP A 249 112.40 -61.83 -50.16
N ARG A 250 112.57 -62.90 -49.37
CA ARG A 250 111.61 -63.29 -48.32
C ARG A 250 111.45 -62.21 -47.26
N VAL A 251 112.56 -61.65 -46.76
CA VAL A 251 112.51 -60.56 -45.77
C VAL A 251 111.81 -59.32 -46.35
N ARG A 252 112.07 -58.97 -47.61
CA ARG A 252 111.37 -57.89 -48.30
C ARG A 252 109.86 -58.14 -48.37
N GLN A 253 109.43 -59.35 -48.71
CA GLN A 253 108.00 -59.71 -48.74
C GLN A 253 107.35 -59.61 -47.35
N LEU A 254 108.06 -60.03 -46.29
CA LEU A 254 107.60 -59.88 -44.91
C LEU A 254 107.46 -58.41 -44.51
N VAL A 255 108.45 -57.56 -44.87
CA VAL A 255 108.38 -56.12 -44.60
C VAL A 255 107.19 -55.47 -45.32
N THR A 256 106.98 -55.77 -46.60
CA THR A 256 105.82 -55.24 -47.34
C THR A 256 104.49 -55.67 -46.72
N THR A 257 104.42 -56.90 -46.21
CA THR A 257 103.21 -57.41 -45.53
C THR A 257 103.00 -56.71 -44.19
N ALA A 258 104.06 -56.49 -43.43
CA ALA A 258 104.00 -55.78 -42.14
C ALA A 258 103.65 -54.29 -42.32
N GLU A 259 104.18 -53.64 -43.36
CA GLU A 259 103.81 -52.27 -43.71
C GLU A 259 102.33 -52.16 -44.08
N GLN A 260 101.83 -53.08 -44.90
CA GLN A 260 100.40 -53.12 -45.24
C GLN A 260 99.53 -53.32 -43.99
N GLN A 261 99.89 -54.26 -43.11
CA GLN A 261 99.17 -54.49 -41.85
C GLN A 261 99.16 -53.25 -40.94
N ARG A 262 100.29 -52.55 -40.86
CA ARG A 262 100.38 -51.31 -40.09
C ARG A 262 99.47 -50.24 -40.66
N ASP A 263 99.48 -50.07 -41.98
CA ASP A 263 98.69 -49.04 -42.65
C ASP A 263 97.18 -49.33 -42.54
N ASP A 264 96.78 -50.60 -42.63
CA ASP A 264 95.40 -51.06 -42.37
C ASP A 264 94.98 -50.79 -40.91
N ALA A 265 95.85 -51.08 -39.94
CA ALA A 265 95.59 -50.80 -38.53
C ALA A 265 95.47 -49.29 -38.23
N LEU A 266 96.28 -48.46 -38.89
CA LEU A 266 96.18 -46.99 -38.80
C LEU A 266 94.88 -46.50 -39.41
N ALA A 267 94.48 -47.03 -40.57
CA ALA A 267 93.22 -46.68 -41.21
C ALA A 267 92.01 -47.04 -40.33
N GLU A 268 92.06 -48.19 -39.65
CA GLU A 268 91.01 -48.60 -38.71
C GLU A 268 90.99 -47.72 -37.47
N ARG A 269 92.15 -47.40 -36.90
CA ARG A 269 92.25 -46.44 -35.78
C ARG A 269 91.65 -45.08 -36.15
N ASP A 270 91.93 -44.58 -37.34
CA ASP A 270 91.40 -43.30 -37.81
C ASP A 270 89.88 -43.37 -38.06
N ARG A 271 89.35 -44.53 -38.50
CA ARG A 271 87.90 -44.77 -38.56
C ARG A 271 87.27 -44.76 -37.17
N VAL A 272 87.82 -45.50 -36.21
CA VAL A 272 87.34 -45.52 -34.82
C VAL A 272 87.39 -44.13 -34.20
N THR A 273 88.47 -43.37 -34.42
CA THR A 273 88.62 -42.00 -33.92
C THR A 273 87.50 -41.10 -34.45
N ARG A 274 87.16 -41.19 -35.75
CA ARG A 274 86.04 -40.44 -36.32
C ARG A 274 84.69 -40.83 -35.70
N LEU A 275 84.47 -42.12 -35.44
CA LEU A 275 83.24 -42.59 -34.80
C LEU A 275 83.12 -42.08 -33.35
N LEU A 276 84.23 -42.05 -32.61
CA LEU A 276 84.25 -41.52 -31.24
C LEU A 276 83.87 -40.04 -31.21
N VAL A 277 84.42 -39.21 -32.11
CA VAL A 277 84.06 -37.79 -32.21
C VAL A 277 82.56 -37.60 -32.47
N VAL A 278 81.98 -38.41 -33.36
CA VAL A 278 80.53 -38.36 -33.63
C VAL A 278 79.72 -38.77 -32.40
N ALA A 279 80.16 -39.80 -31.66
CA ALA A 279 79.52 -40.24 -30.44
C ALA A 279 79.60 -39.19 -29.32
N GLU A 280 80.73 -38.52 -29.17
CA GLU A 280 80.92 -37.41 -28.23
C GLU A 280 79.99 -36.25 -28.57
N GLN A 281 79.92 -35.84 -29.84
CA GLN A 281 78.98 -34.80 -30.30
C GLN A 281 77.53 -35.18 -30.03
N ALA A 282 77.16 -36.44 -30.22
CA ALA A 282 75.81 -36.93 -29.90
C ALA A 282 75.53 -36.89 -28.39
N CYS A 283 76.52 -37.22 -27.55
CA CYS A 283 76.41 -37.11 -26.10
C CYS A 283 76.26 -35.66 -25.65
N ASP A 284 77.06 -34.74 -26.20
CA ASP A 284 76.98 -33.31 -25.90
C ASP A 284 75.59 -32.76 -26.27
N GLY A 285 75.09 -33.09 -27.47
CA GLY A 285 73.73 -32.71 -27.88
C GLY A 285 72.64 -33.28 -26.95
N ALA A 286 72.80 -34.51 -26.47
CA ALA A 286 71.87 -35.11 -25.49
C ALA A 286 71.93 -34.41 -24.12
N LEU A 287 73.11 -34.00 -23.67
CA LEU A 287 73.30 -33.25 -22.43
C LEU A 287 72.67 -31.85 -22.52
N ASP A 288 72.84 -31.16 -23.65
CA ASP A 288 72.21 -29.87 -23.91
C ASP A 288 70.68 -29.96 -23.88
N MET A 289 70.10 -30.97 -24.54
CA MET A 289 68.66 -31.22 -24.50
C MET A 289 68.16 -31.50 -23.08
N ARG A 290 68.90 -32.29 -22.30
CA ARG A 290 68.57 -32.57 -20.89
C ARG A 290 68.58 -31.30 -20.05
N ASP A 291 69.58 -30.46 -20.24
CA ASP A 291 69.72 -29.23 -19.46
C ASP A 291 68.67 -28.19 -19.88
N GLN A 292 68.29 -28.13 -21.15
CA GLN A 292 67.13 -27.37 -21.61
C GLN A 292 65.83 -27.86 -20.96
N ALA A 293 65.58 -29.16 -20.95
CA ALA A 293 64.41 -29.75 -20.31
C ALA A 293 64.36 -29.44 -18.80
N ARG A 294 65.51 -29.47 -18.11
CA ARG A 294 65.63 -29.08 -16.71
C ARG A 294 65.30 -27.61 -16.48
N ARG A 295 65.78 -26.71 -17.35
CA ARG A 295 65.46 -25.27 -17.27
C ARG A 295 63.95 -25.04 -17.42
N ILE A 296 63.31 -25.68 -18.40
CA ILE A 296 61.86 -25.59 -18.62
C ILE A 296 61.10 -26.13 -17.40
N SER A 297 61.46 -27.31 -16.89
CA SER A 297 60.81 -27.89 -15.71
C SER A 297 60.94 -26.99 -14.48
N THR A 298 62.09 -26.34 -14.30
CA THR A 298 62.31 -25.39 -13.21
C THR A 298 61.46 -24.13 -13.36
N ALA A 299 61.32 -23.61 -14.58
CA ALA A 299 60.45 -22.46 -14.86
C ALA A 299 58.98 -22.79 -14.56
N LEU A 300 58.49 -23.93 -15.06
CA LEU A 300 57.11 -24.38 -14.80
C LEU A 300 56.82 -24.61 -13.30
N ARG A 301 57.80 -25.12 -12.54
CA ARG A 301 57.66 -25.23 -11.08
C ARG A 301 57.51 -23.86 -10.43
N ARG A 302 58.31 -22.87 -10.83
CA ARG A 302 58.20 -21.50 -10.31
C ARG A 302 56.86 -20.85 -10.63
N GLU A 303 56.37 -21.01 -11.86
CA GLU A 303 55.04 -20.53 -12.27
C GLU A 303 53.93 -21.16 -11.43
N ARG A 304 53.98 -22.48 -11.23
CA ARG A 304 53.03 -23.19 -10.37
C ARG A 304 53.10 -22.68 -8.93
N ASP A 305 54.30 -22.55 -8.36
CA ASP A 305 54.46 -22.13 -6.97
C ASP A 305 54.00 -20.67 -6.77
N ALA A 306 54.20 -19.80 -7.77
CA ALA A 306 53.63 -18.44 -7.79
C ALA A 306 52.10 -18.47 -7.84
N ALA A 307 51.50 -19.25 -8.74
CA ALA A 307 50.05 -19.39 -8.85
C ALA A 307 49.41 -19.96 -7.56
N VAL A 308 50.09 -20.91 -6.89
CA VAL A 308 49.65 -21.42 -5.58
C VAL A 308 49.70 -20.32 -4.53
N THR A 309 50.76 -19.51 -4.52
CA THR A 309 50.90 -18.39 -3.58
C THR A 309 49.80 -17.35 -3.79
N GLU A 310 49.51 -16.98 -5.04
CA GLU A 310 48.43 -16.04 -5.38
C GLU A 310 47.06 -16.58 -4.96
N ARG A 311 46.78 -17.86 -5.23
CA ARG A 311 45.53 -18.51 -4.80
C ARG A 311 45.39 -18.50 -3.28
N ASP A 312 46.45 -18.80 -2.56
CA ASP A 312 46.42 -18.85 -1.10
C ASP A 312 46.26 -17.44 -0.51
N GLN A 313 46.84 -16.40 -1.13
CA GLN A 313 46.58 -14.99 -0.78
C GLN A 313 45.13 -14.60 -1.05
N ALA A 314 44.56 -14.98 -2.20
CA ALA A 314 43.16 -14.72 -2.52
C ALA A 314 42.22 -15.37 -1.48
N ARG A 315 42.48 -16.63 -1.10
CA ARG A 315 41.73 -17.32 -0.04
C ARG A 315 41.84 -16.61 1.31
N GLN A 316 43.03 -16.13 1.68
CA GLN A 316 43.21 -15.35 2.90
C GLN A 316 42.45 -14.01 2.87
N ALA A 317 42.31 -13.39 1.69
CA ALA A 317 41.53 -12.16 1.50
C ALA A 317 40.02 -12.38 1.58
N VAL A 318 39.52 -13.57 1.24
CA VAL A 318 38.08 -13.91 1.34
C VAL A 318 37.62 -14.03 2.80
N ALA A 319 38.44 -14.58 3.70
CA ALA A 319 38.09 -14.76 5.11
C ALA A 319 37.58 -13.47 5.82
N PRO A 320 38.26 -12.30 5.74
CA PRO A 320 37.73 -11.08 6.35
C PRO A 320 36.46 -10.56 5.66
N LEU A 321 36.27 -10.81 4.35
CA LEU A 321 35.04 -10.44 3.64
C LEU A 321 33.85 -11.28 4.10
N GLU A 322 34.05 -12.59 4.31
CA GLU A 322 33.03 -13.47 4.90
C GLU A 322 32.67 -13.03 6.32
N GLN A 323 33.67 -12.66 7.13
CA GLN A 323 33.44 -12.13 8.47
C GLN A 323 32.64 -10.82 8.44
N GLN A 324 32.92 -9.91 7.50
CA GLN A 324 32.16 -8.68 7.30
C GLN A 324 30.72 -8.96 6.87
N ARG A 325 30.52 -9.89 5.93
CA ARG A 325 29.19 -10.31 5.47
C ARG A 325 28.37 -10.87 6.63
N ASP A 326 28.94 -11.77 7.41
CA ASP A 326 28.24 -12.43 8.51
C ASP A 326 27.90 -11.42 9.63
N ALA A 327 28.78 -10.44 9.89
CA ALA A 327 28.48 -9.34 10.78
C ALA A 327 27.31 -8.47 10.27
N ALA A 328 27.30 -8.11 8.99
CA ALA A 328 26.23 -7.33 8.37
C ALA A 328 24.89 -8.10 8.38
N VAL A 329 24.91 -9.41 8.14
CA VAL A 329 23.73 -10.28 8.24
C VAL A 329 23.20 -10.30 9.68
N ALA A 330 24.08 -10.45 10.67
CA ALA A 330 23.69 -10.42 12.07
C ALA A 330 23.08 -9.06 12.47
N GLU A 331 23.64 -7.94 12.01
CA GLU A 331 23.06 -6.61 12.23
C GLU A 331 21.68 -6.45 11.59
N ARG A 332 21.53 -6.88 10.33
CA ARG A 332 20.23 -6.87 9.65
C ARG A 332 19.19 -7.68 10.40
N ASP A 333 19.57 -8.87 10.88
CA ASP A 333 18.64 -9.76 11.58
C ASP A 333 18.27 -9.19 12.97
N ARG A 334 19.22 -8.55 13.68
CA ARG A 334 18.90 -7.76 14.89
C ARG A 334 17.94 -6.62 14.59
N ALA A 335 18.15 -5.86 13.51
CA ALA A 335 17.27 -4.78 13.11
C ALA A 335 15.86 -5.29 12.79
N ARG A 336 15.74 -6.42 12.08
CA ARG A 336 14.45 -7.08 11.83
C ARG A 336 13.76 -7.50 13.11
N GLN A 337 14.49 -8.10 14.06
CA GLN A 337 13.95 -8.47 15.36
C GLN A 337 13.47 -7.25 16.16
N ALA A 338 14.18 -6.12 16.07
CA ALA A 338 13.80 -4.88 16.73
C ALA A 338 12.54 -4.21 16.12
N VAL A 339 12.24 -4.44 14.84
CA VAL A 339 11.03 -3.92 14.18
C VAL A 339 9.76 -4.64 14.67
N VAL A 340 9.84 -5.95 14.97
CA VAL A 340 8.68 -6.74 15.43
C VAL A 340 7.93 -6.11 16.63
N PRO A 341 8.58 -5.74 17.76
CA PRO A 341 7.88 -5.12 18.88
C PRO A 341 7.34 -3.71 18.53
N LEU A 342 8.00 -2.98 17.62
CA LEU A 342 7.51 -1.67 17.16
C LEU A 342 6.23 -1.81 16.32
N GLU A 343 6.15 -2.83 15.47
CA GLU A 343 4.94 -3.15 14.72
C GLU A 343 3.80 -3.56 15.65
N GLN A 344 4.08 -4.40 16.66
CA GLN A 344 3.11 -4.77 17.68
C GLN A 344 2.59 -3.55 18.46
N GLN A 345 3.48 -2.62 18.84
CA GLN A 345 3.09 -1.37 19.50
C GLN A 345 2.23 -0.49 18.60
N ARG A 346 2.60 -0.35 17.32
CA ARG A 346 1.82 0.41 16.34
C ARG A 346 0.43 -0.17 16.18
N ASP A 347 0.32 -1.49 16.03
CA ASP A 347 -0.96 -2.16 15.80
C ASP A 347 -1.86 -2.08 17.04
N ALA A 348 -1.29 -2.16 18.26
CA ALA A 348 -2.00 -1.88 19.50
C ALA A 348 -2.53 -0.44 19.56
N ALA A 349 -1.70 0.55 19.26
CA ALA A 349 -2.10 1.96 19.22
C ALA A 349 -3.20 2.24 18.17
N VAL A 350 -3.14 1.56 17.02
CA VAL A 350 -4.18 1.63 15.98
C VAL A 350 -5.49 1.04 16.51
N ALA A 351 -5.44 -0.11 17.17
CA ALA A 351 -6.63 -0.74 17.76
C ALA A 351 -7.28 0.16 18.82
N GLU A 352 -6.49 0.78 19.71
CA GLU A 352 -6.97 1.74 20.71
C GLU A 352 -7.64 2.97 20.05
N ARG A 353 -6.99 3.53 19.02
CA ARG A 353 -7.56 4.66 18.26
C ARG A 353 -8.89 4.29 17.62
N ASP A 354 -8.99 3.09 17.04
CA ASP A 354 -10.21 2.65 16.37
C ASP A 354 -11.33 2.35 17.38
N GLN A 355 -11.01 1.80 18.55
CA GLN A 355 -11.95 1.71 19.68
C GLN A 355 -12.46 3.09 20.12
N ALA A 356 -11.58 4.08 20.26
CA ALA A 356 -11.97 5.44 20.62
C ALA A 356 -12.90 6.07 19.55
N ARG A 357 -12.65 5.82 18.26
CA ARG A 357 -13.53 6.26 17.17
C ARG A 357 -14.91 5.62 17.22
N LEU A 358 -14.98 4.33 17.52
CA LEU A 358 -16.25 3.62 17.70
C LEU A 358 -17.02 4.19 18.90
N ALA A 359 -16.35 4.41 20.03
CA ALA A 359 -16.94 5.02 21.21
C ALA A 359 -17.47 6.43 20.94
N LEU A 360 -16.71 7.27 20.21
CA LEU A 360 -17.16 8.60 19.80
C LEU A 360 -18.37 8.53 18.86
N THR A 361 -18.39 7.58 17.94
CA THR A 361 -19.53 7.37 17.02
C THR A 361 -20.78 6.96 17.78
N ALA A 362 -20.65 6.01 18.71
CA ALA A 362 -21.75 5.61 19.61
C ALA A 362 -22.23 6.79 20.47
N GLN A 363 -21.31 7.61 20.99
CA GLN A 363 -21.67 8.81 21.75
C GLN A 363 -22.44 9.83 20.88
N ARG A 364 -22.01 10.06 19.64
CA ARG A 364 -22.73 10.94 18.69
C ARG A 364 -24.12 10.40 18.40
N GLN A 365 -24.26 9.11 18.14
CA GLN A 365 -25.56 8.46 17.94
C GLN A 365 -26.46 8.64 19.17
N ARG A 366 -25.94 8.41 20.38
CA ARG A 366 -26.68 8.66 21.63
C ARG A 366 -27.13 10.13 21.74
N ARG A 367 -26.26 11.09 21.42
CA ARG A 367 -26.64 12.52 21.44
C ARG A 367 -27.75 12.85 20.44
N VAL A 368 -27.71 12.26 19.25
CA VAL A 368 -28.78 12.43 18.25
C VAL A 368 -30.10 11.87 18.79
N LEU A 369 -30.08 10.65 19.36
CA LEU A 369 -31.28 10.05 19.96
C LEU A 369 -31.82 10.89 21.12
N VAL A 370 -30.96 11.32 22.05
CA VAL A 370 -31.34 12.18 23.19
C VAL A 370 -31.84 13.56 22.73
N ALA A 371 -31.38 14.09 21.60
CA ALA A 371 -31.89 15.35 21.04
C ALA A 371 -33.24 15.18 20.32
N GLU A 372 -33.52 13.99 19.79
CA GLU A 372 -34.78 13.71 19.09
C GLU A 372 -35.95 13.54 20.08
N GLU A 373 -35.72 12.99 21.27
CA GLU A 373 -36.72 12.87 22.34
C GLU A 373 -37.41 14.22 22.70
N PRO A 374 -36.71 15.29 23.10
CA PRO A 374 -37.34 16.57 23.40
C PRO A 374 -37.95 17.20 22.14
N ARG A 375 -37.41 16.97 20.94
CA ARG A 375 -38.00 17.45 19.69
C ARG A 375 -39.37 16.83 19.43
N VAL A 376 -39.48 15.50 19.53
CA VAL A 376 -40.75 14.77 19.40
C VAL A 376 -41.72 15.24 20.49
N THR A 377 -41.25 15.42 21.72
CA THR A 377 -42.07 15.91 22.84
C THR A 377 -42.59 17.33 22.57
N CYS A 378 -41.74 18.24 22.09
CA CYS A 378 -42.13 19.61 21.71
C CYS A 378 -43.14 19.62 20.56
N LEU A 379 -42.96 18.78 19.54
CA LEU A 379 -43.92 18.65 18.44
C LEU A 379 -45.28 18.16 18.96
N SER A 380 -45.31 17.12 19.79
CA SER A 380 -46.54 16.63 20.42
C SER A 380 -47.23 17.68 21.30
N LEU A 381 -46.46 18.42 22.12
CA LEU A 381 -47.00 19.52 22.93
C LEU A 381 -47.53 20.66 22.07
N SER A 382 -46.85 21.00 20.98
CA SER A 382 -47.31 22.04 20.04
C SER A 382 -48.62 21.64 19.35
N GLN A 383 -48.75 20.37 18.99
CA GLN A 383 -49.97 19.80 18.43
C GLN A 383 -51.10 19.85 19.46
N SER A 384 -50.86 19.40 20.70
CA SER A 384 -51.85 19.44 21.78
C SER A 384 -52.29 20.87 22.13
N ARG A 385 -51.37 21.85 22.07
CA ARG A 385 -51.70 23.26 22.22
C ARG A 385 -52.60 23.75 21.08
N ALA A 386 -52.26 23.44 19.83
CA ALA A 386 -53.09 23.81 18.69
C ALA A 386 -54.50 23.18 18.78
N GLU A 387 -54.61 21.92 19.21
CA GLU A 387 -55.88 21.25 19.48
C GLU A 387 -56.67 21.93 20.61
N SER A 388 -55.99 22.35 21.68
CA SER A 388 -56.60 23.07 22.81
C SER A 388 -57.07 24.49 22.42
N GLU A 389 -56.28 25.21 21.62
CA GLU A 389 -56.65 26.53 21.07
C GLU A 389 -57.84 26.40 20.12
N ALA A 390 -57.89 25.37 19.27
CA ALA A 390 -59.05 25.08 18.43
C ALA A 390 -60.32 24.82 19.28
N ALA A 391 -60.20 24.07 20.37
CA ALA A 391 -61.30 23.84 21.31
C ALA A 391 -61.75 25.12 22.03
N GLN A 392 -60.82 26.00 22.40
CA GLN A 392 -61.14 27.31 23.00
C GLN A 392 -61.87 28.23 22.01
N ASN A 393 -61.43 28.29 20.76
CA ASN A 393 -62.07 29.10 19.71
C ASN A 393 -63.53 28.68 19.44
N LEU A 394 -63.87 27.40 19.61
CA LEU A 394 -65.25 26.91 19.53
C LEU A 394 -66.11 27.29 20.75
N ASN A 395 -65.50 27.57 21.91
CA ASN A 395 -66.20 27.91 23.15
C ASN A 395 -66.61 29.40 23.21
N VAL A 396 -65.88 30.28 22.53
CA VAL A 396 -66.16 31.73 22.46
C VAL A 396 -67.59 32.07 21.99
N PRO A 397 -68.09 31.57 20.84
CA PRO A 397 -69.46 31.86 20.40
C PRO A 397 -70.51 31.33 21.39
N LEU A 398 -70.25 30.19 22.04
CA LEU A 398 -71.14 29.61 23.04
C LEU A 398 -71.25 30.50 24.30
N GLN A 399 -70.14 31.10 24.74
CA GLN A 399 -70.14 32.04 25.86
C GLN A 399 -70.83 33.36 25.52
N ASP A 400 -70.70 33.84 24.29
CA ASP A 400 -71.38 35.05 23.83
C ASP A 400 -72.89 34.84 23.70
N ASP A 401 -73.33 33.65 23.28
CA ASP A 401 -74.74 33.25 23.28
C ASP A 401 -75.31 33.21 24.72
N LEU A 402 -74.55 32.67 25.68
CA LEU A 402 -74.92 32.68 27.10
C LEU A 402 -75.01 34.10 27.68
N ARG A 403 -74.09 35.00 27.30
CA ARG A 403 -74.15 36.43 27.71
C ARG A 403 -75.37 37.13 27.13
N ARG A 404 -75.70 36.88 25.85
CA ARG A 404 -76.92 37.41 25.22
C ARG A 404 -78.18 36.91 25.91
N ALA A 405 -78.26 35.62 26.22
CA ALA A 405 -79.41 35.05 26.94
C ALA A 405 -79.60 35.69 28.32
N ASN A 406 -78.52 35.89 29.07
CA ASN A 406 -78.58 36.56 30.37
C ASN A 406 -79.00 38.04 30.26
N ALA A 407 -78.53 38.78 29.26
CA ALA A 407 -78.97 40.16 29.04
C ALA A 407 -80.47 40.27 28.74
N LEU A 408 -81.02 39.31 27.97
CA LEU A 408 -82.46 39.24 27.69
C LEU A 408 -83.28 38.92 28.94
N LEU A 409 -82.79 38.03 29.80
CA LEU A 409 -83.46 37.70 31.07
C LEU A 409 -83.48 38.90 32.04
N VAL A 410 -82.39 39.65 32.13
CA VAL A 410 -82.32 40.86 32.98
C VAL A 410 -83.28 41.94 32.47
N ALA A 411 -83.33 42.18 31.15
CA ALA A 411 -84.27 43.13 30.55
C ALA A 411 -85.74 42.75 30.83
N HIS A 412 -86.07 41.45 30.77
CA HIS A 412 -87.43 40.98 31.07
C HIS A 412 -87.79 41.14 32.55
N ALA A 413 -86.83 40.99 33.47
CA ALA A 413 -87.04 41.21 34.90
C ALA A 413 -87.24 42.70 35.24
N GLU A 414 -86.54 43.60 34.56
CA GLU A 414 -86.73 45.04 34.69
C GLU A 414 -88.12 45.49 34.19
N GLU A 415 -88.60 44.92 33.07
CA GLU A 415 -89.92 45.23 32.55
C GLU A 415 -91.05 44.76 33.49
N LEU A 416 -90.89 43.60 34.12
CA LEU A 416 -91.80 43.12 35.18
C LEU A 416 -91.79 44.06 36.40
N ARG A 417 -90.63 44.59 36.80
CA ARG A 417 -90.54 45.62 37.86
C ARG A 417 -91.28 46.89 37.49
N ARG A 418 -91.10 47.42 36.26
CA ARG A 418 -91.82 48.60 35.77
C ARG A 418 -93.34 48.36 35.68
N GLY A 419 -93.76 47.13 35.40
CA GLY A 419 -95.16 46.72 35.45
C GLY A 419 -95.73 46.78 36.87
N ALA A 420 -95.00 46.26 37.86
CA ALA A 420 -95.41 46.29 39.26
C ALA A 420 -95.53 47.71 39.83
N THR A 421 -94.62 48.62 39.49
CA THR A 421 -94.68 50.04 39.93
C THR A 421 -95.91 50.75 39.35
N ARG A 422 -96.24 50.53 38.07
CA ARG A 422 -97.45 51.11 37.44
C ARG A 422 -98.75 50.62 38.08
N ILE A 423 -98.80 49.35 38.51
CA ILE A 423 -99.96 48.81 39.22
C ILE A 423 -100.11 49.48 40.59
N HIS A 424 -99.01 49.68 41.31
CA HIS A 424 -99.03 50.34 42.62
C HIS A 424 -99.47 51.82 42.54
N GLU A 425 -99.01 52.57 41.55
CA GLU A 425 -99.45 53.95 41.30
C GLU A 425 -100.94 54.04 40.93
N LEU A 426 -101.46 53.06 40.18
CA LEU A 426 -102.88 52.95 39.88
C LEU A 426 -103.71 52.63 41.13
N GLU A 427 -103.25 51.72 41.99
CA GLU A 427 -103.89 51.41 43.27
C GLU A 427 -103.91 52.63 44.21
N GLU A 428 -102.83 53.41 44.26
CA GLU A 428 -102.74 54.65 45.04
C GLU A 428 -103.68 55.74 44.50
N SER A 429 -103.83 55.84 43.17
CA SER A 429 -104.78 56.76 42.52
C SER A 429 -106.25 56.39 42.79
N VAL A 430 -106.56 55.08 42.88
CA VAL A 430 -107.90 54.59 43.25
C VAL A 430 -108.19 54.82 44.74
N ALA A 431 -107.18 54.70 45.60
CA ALA A 431 -107.29 55.03 47.03
C ALA A 431 -107.54 56.53 47.25
N THR A 432 -106.87 57.41 46.50
CA THR A 432 -107.10 58.86 46.58
C THR A 432 -108.48 59.26 46.05
N ALA A 433 -108.94 58.66 44.95
CA ALA A 433 -110.27 58.90 44.41
C ALA A 433 -111.40 58.45 45.36
N THR A 434 -111.21 57.35 46.08
CA THR A 434 -112.19 56.87 47.07
C THR A 434 -112.23 57.75 48.32
N THR A 435 -111.10 58.31 48.78
CA THR A 435 -111.09 59.32 49.86
C THR A 435 -111.75 60.65 49.45
N LEU A 436 -111.59 61.10 48.20
CA LEU A 436 -112.24 62.33 47.71
C LEU A 436 -113.76 62.16 47.56
N ARG A 437 -114.25 60.96 47.21
CA ARG A 437 -115.69 60.66 47.18
C ARG A 437 -116.32 60.70 48.57
N VAL A 438 -115.67 60.13 49.58
CA VAL A 438 -116.13 60.16 50.98
C VAL A 438 -116.08 61.58 51.56
N ALA A 439 -115.11 62.41 51.15
CA ALA A 439 -115.06 63.83 51.50
C ALA A 439 -116.24 64.62 50.90
N ALA A 440 -116.58 64.41 49.64
CA ALA A 440 -117.73 65.04 48.97
C ALA A 440 -119.08 64.61 49.56
N GLU A 441 -119.24 63.34 49.95
CA GLU A 441 -120.42 62.84 50.66
C GLU A 441 -120.56 63.46 52.07
N SER A 442 -119.44 63.71 52.76
CA SER A 442 -119.43 64.38 54.07
C SER A 442 -119.74 65.89 53.99
N GLU A 443 -119.45 66.54 52.86
CA GLU A 443 -119.76 67.96 52.62
C GLU A 443 -121.21 68.18 52.17
N MET A 444 -121.81 67.25 51.41
CA MET A 444 -123.26 67.26 51.18
C MET A 444 -124.07 67.05 52.47
N GLY A 445 -123.55 66.24 53.41
CA GLY A 445 -124.14 66.10 54.76
C GLY A 445 -124.04 67.37 55.61
N ARG A 446 -123.01 68.21 55.44
CA ARG A 446 -122.86 69.50 56.14
C ARG A 446 -123.68 70.63 55.51
N ALA A 447 -123.91 70.60 54.20
CA ALA A 447 -124.79 71.56 53.53
C ALA A 447 -126.28 71.33 53.87
N GLN A 448 -126.72 70.07 54.02
CA GLN A 448 -128.07 69.73 54.50
C GLN A 448 -128.28 70.02 56.01
N ALA A 449 -127.22 70.04 56.82
CA ALA A 449 -127.28 70.42 58.25
C ALA A 449 -127.38 71.95 58.48
N GLY A 450 -126.95 72.77 57.51
CA GLY A 450 -127.06 74.24 57.56
C GLY A 450 -128.46 74.78 57.27
N GLU A 451 -129.22 74.13 56.37
CA GLU A 451 -130.61 74.49 56.06
C GLU A 451 -131.58 74.08 57.19
N LEU A 452 -131.26 73.02 57.94
CA LEU A 452 -132.00 72.59 59.15
C LEU A 452 -131.80 73.54 60.34
N GLY A 453 -130.73 74.35 60.37
CA GLY A 453 -130.48 75.39 61.37
C GLY A 453 -131.22 76.72 61.15
N ALA A 454 -131.57 77.06 59.90
CA ALA A 454 -132.42 78.20 59.56
C ALA A 454 -133.93 77.84 59.60
N ALA A 455 -134.28 76.58 59.30
CA ALA A 455 -135.63 76.05 59.46
C ALA A 455 -136.01 75.82 60.95
N SER A 456 -135.07 75.54 61.85
CA SER A 456 -135.33 75.30 63.28
C SER A 456 -135.71 76.57 64.08
N ARG A 457 -135.19 77.76 63.71
CA ARG A 457 -135.59 79.04 64.34
C ARG A 457 -136.94 79.59 63.84
N ALA A 458 -137.36 79.27 62.61
CA ALA A 458 -138.71 79.58 62.12
C ALA A 458 -139.75 78.48 62.44
N ALA A 459 -139.31 77.24 62.69
CA ALA A 459 -140.13 76.15 63.21
C ALA A 459 -140.45 76.31 64.70
N GLN A 460 -139.62 77.02 65.49
CA GLN A 460 -139.95 77.41 66.87
C GLN A 460 -141.04 78.50 66.93
N TYR A 461 -141.10 79.42 65.95
CA TYR A 461 -142.25 80.34 65.77
C TYR A 461 -143.52 79.63 65.28
N ARG A 462 -143.39 78.59 64.45
CA ARG A 462 -144.52 77.77 63.95
C ARG A 462 -145.01 76.70 64.92
N ALA A 463 -144.16 76.15 65.78
CA ALA A 463 -144.53 75.15 66.81
C ALA A 463 -145.32 75.79 67.96
N GLY A 464 -145.04 77.06 68.31
CA GLY A 464 -145.89 77.87 69.20
C GLY A 464 -147.26 78.19 68.58
N TRP A 465 -147.30 78.58 67.30
CA TRP A 465 -148.55 78.84 66.58
C TRP A 465 -149.39 77.58 66.31
N ILE A 466 -148.77 76.42 66.08
CA ILE A 466 -149.46 75.15 65.80
C ILE A 466 -149.98 74.51 67.11
N SER A 467 -149.39 74.82 68.27
CA SER A 467 -149.93 74.49 69.59
C SER A 467 -151.20 75.31 69.93
N VAL A 468 -151.20 76.62 69.63
CA VAL A 468 -152.40 77.50 69.68
C VAL A 468 -153.45 77.07 68.64
N ARG A 469 -153.02 76.60 67.46
CA ARG A 469 -153.92 76.12 66.41
C ARG A 469 -154.58 74.78 66.76
N ARG A 470 -153.92 73.89 67.50
CA ARG A 470 -154.50 72.61 67.95
C ARG A 470 -155.41 72.71 69.18
N SER A 471 -155.35 73.81 69.96
CA SER A 471 -156.39 74.16 70.95
C SER A 471 -157.54 74.96 70.31
N SER A 472 -157.25 75.87 69.38
CA SER A 472 -158.28 76.64 68.65
C SER A 472 -159.09 75.79 67.66
N GLN A 473 -158.51 74.73 67.09
CA GLN A 473 -159.23 73.84 66.16
C GLN A 473 -160.18 72.88 66.86
N ARG A 474 -159.94 72.55 68.15
CA ARG A 474 -160.93 71.84 68.99
C ARG A 474 -162.07 72.76 69.47
N HIS A 475 -161.82 74.07 69.65
CA HIS A 475 -162.91 75.05 69.86
C HIS A 475 -163.68 75.39 68.58
N ARG A 476 -163.06 75.37 67.39
CA ARG A 476 -163.74 75.67 66.12
C ARG A 476 -164.58 74.54 65.56
N GLU A 477 -164.32 73.29 65.94
CA GLU A 477 -165.20 72.17 65.61
C GLU A 477 -166.50 72.21 66.47
N ASP A 478 -166.42 72.77 67.69
CA ASP A 478 -167.59 73.09 68.52
C ASP A 478 -168.29 74.41 68.10
N ASP A 479 -167.55 75.46 67.73
CA ASP A 479 -168.10 76.70 67.18
C ASP A 479 -168.65 76.52 65.74
N GLY A 480 -168.13 75.57 64.96
CA GLY A 480 -168.64 75.20 63.64
C GLY A 480 -170.05 74.63 63.69
N ALA A 481 -170.44 74.00 64.81
CA ALA A 481 -171.80 73.57 65.05
C ALA A 481 -172.73 74.70 65.54
N GLN A 482 -172.20 75.82 66.04
CA GLN A 482 -172.97 76.97 66.55
C GLN A 482 -173.06 78.13 65.54
N VAL A 483 -172.03 78.36 64.74
CA VAL A 483 -171.99 79.36 63.68
C VAL A 483 -172.79 78.92 62.46
N CYS A 484 -172.82 77.64 62.09
CA CYS A 484 -173.77 77.19 61.04
C CYS A 484 -175.24 77.38 61.44
N ARG A 485 -175.55 77.41 62.75
CA ARG A 485 -176.89 77.73 63.27
C ARG A 485 -177.19 79.24 63.33
N LEU A 486 -176.19 80.07 63.60
CA LEU A 486 -176.32 81.54 63.58
C LEU A 486 -176.21 82.14 62.18
N HIS A 487 -175.44 81.54 61.27
CA HIS A 487 -175.27 82.00 59.90
C HIS A 487 -176.55 81.78 59.07
N ALA A 488 -177.29 80.69 59.32
CA ALA A 488 -178.63 80.50 58.80
C ALA A 488 -179.63 81.59 59.30
N ARG A 489 -179.43 82.10 60.53
CA ARG A 489 -180.28 83.15 61.14
C ARG A 489 -179.88 84.57 60.71
N VAL A 490 -178.60 84.81 60.45
CA VAL A 490 -178.09 86.10 59.96
C VAL A 490 -178.42 86.28 58.48
N VAL A 491 -178.38 85.23 57.66
CA VAL A 491 -178.79 85.31 56.25
C VAL A 491 -180.29 85.62 56.09
N GLU A 492 -181.15 85.14 57.00
CA GLU A 492 -182.55 85.58 57.08
C GLU A 492 -182.67 87.09 57.42
N LEU A 493 -181.89 87.59 58.38
CA LEU A 493 -181.89 89.00 58.79
C LEU A 493 -181.21 89.93 57.77
N GLU A 494 -180.24 89.43 57.00
CA GLU A 494 -179.63 90.10 55.85
C GLU A 494 -180.65 90.30 54.72
N GLY A 495 -181.61 89.38 54.54
CA GLY A 495 -182.73 89.56 53.62
C GLY A 495 -183.70 90.69 54.03
N GLU A 496 -184.01 90.80 55.31
CA GLU A 496 -184.97 91.81 55.84
C GLU A 496 -184.34 93.22 55.93
N ARG A 497 -183.08 93.32 56.37
CA ARG A 497 -182.37 94.60 56.48
C ARG A 497 -182.13 95.25 55.12
N ASP A 498 -181.75 94.46 54.11
CA ASP A 498 -181.44 94.99 52.79
C ASP A 498 -182.71 95.35 51.98
N LEU A 499 -183.88 94.88 52.40
CA LEU A 499 -185.19 95.38 51.95
C LEU A 499 -185.51 96.73 52.60
N ALA A 500 -185.29 96.87 53.91
CA ALA A 500 -185.54 98.10 54.68
C ALA A 500 -184.61 99.26 54.29
N ILE A 501 -183.35 98.98 53.95
CA ILE A 501 -182.40 100.00 53.47
C ILE A 501 -182.79 100.50 52.07
N ARG A 502 -183.24 99.61 51.17
CA ARG A 502 -183.74 100.02 49.85
C ARG A 502 -184.97 100.91 49.95
N GLU A 503 -185.93 100.59 50.82
CA GLU A 503 -187.08 101.48 51.08
C GLU A 503 -186.66 102.83 51.69
N ARG A 504 -185.68 102.83 52.61
CA ARG A 504 -185.18 104.06 53.23
C ARG A 504 -184.49 104.95 52.21
N ASP A 505 -183.68 104.37 51.33
CA ASP A 505 -182.94 105.13 50.32
C ASP A 505 -183.86 105.63 49.20
N GLU A 506 -184.95 104.92 48.88
CA GLU A 506 -186.04 105.44 48.04
C GLU A 506 -186.80 106.60 48.70
N ARG A 507 -187.14 106.51 50.00
CA ARG A 507 -187.75 107.62 50.75
C ARG A 507 -186.81 108.82 50.89
N ALA A 508 -185.51 108.59 51.06
CA ALA A 508 -184.51 109.65 51.09
C ALA A 508 -184.35 110.31 49.71
N MET A 509 -184.45 109.56 48.62
CA MET A 509 -184.45 110.11 47.26
C MET A 509 -185.73 110.89 46.93
N ALA A 510 -186.87 110.56 47.55
CA ALA A 510 -188.09 111.37 47.51
C ALA A 510 -187.93 112.68 48.31
N TRP A 511 -187.35 112.64 49.51
CA TRP A 511 -187.03 113.84 50.30
C TRP A 511 -186.02 114.77 49.61
N ARG A 512 -185.00 114.20 48.95
CA ARG A 512 -184.06 114.97 48.12
C ARG A 512 -184.71 115.58 46.88
N ARG A 513 -185.89 115.14 46.42
CA ARG A 513 -186.67 115.84 45.38
C ARG A 513 -187.51 116.97 45.96
N MET A 514 -188.21 116.72 47.07
CA MET A 514 -189.06 117.72 47.73
C MET A 514 -188.28 118.94 48.27
N LEU A 515 -187.04 118.75 48.75
CA LEU A 515 -186.16 119.85 49.16
C LEU A 515 -185.59 120.65 47.98
N ARG A 516 -185.39 119.99 46.83
CA ARG A 516 -185.02 120.67 45.57
C ARG A 516 -186.17 121.58 45.08
N ASP A 517 -187.42 121.19 45.34
CA ASP A 517 -188.59 122.00 45.00
C ASP A 517 -188.84 123.12 46.03
N ALA A 518 -188.65 122.90 47.33
CA ALA A 518 -188.78 123.93 48.37
C ALA A 518 -187.69 125.01 48.33
N ARG A 519 -186.50 124.69 47.79
CA ARG A 519 -185.45 125.71 47.60
C ARG A 519 -185.66 126.52 46.32
N ARG A 520 -186.15 125.88 45.24
CA ARG A 520 -186.68 126.58 44.06
C ARG A 520 -187.85 127.52 44.42
N GLY A 521 -188.62 127.24 45.48
CA GLY A 521 -189.60 128.18 46.05
C GLY A 521 -189.01 129.39 46.79
N ARG A 522 -187.82 129.27 47.40
CA ARG A 522 -187.12 130.41 48.05
C ARG A 522 -186.31 131.25 47.08
N GLU A 523 -185.84 130.64 45.99
CA GLU A 523 -185.36 131.35 44.80
C GLU A 523 -186.46 132.24 44.17
N LEU A 524 -187.74 132.08 44.54
CA LEU A 524 -188.87 132.87 44.04
C LEU A 524 -189.43 133.92 45.04
N ALA A 525 -189.26 133.74 46.35
CA ALA A 525 -189.78 134.68 47.36
C ALA A 525 -188.83 135.85 47.71
N GLN A 526 -187.50 135.69 47.59
CA GLN A 526 -186.56 136.78 47.84
C GLN A 526 -186.22 137.63 46.60
N ARG A 527 -186.78 137.26 45.45
CA ARG A 527 -186.99 138.20 44.33
C ARG A 527 -188.17 139.16 44.58
N ALA A 528 -188.88 139.08 45.71
CA ALA A 528 -190.10 139.86 45.94
C ALA A 528 -190.06 140.85 47.12
N ASP A 529 -189.11 140.75 48.06
CA ASP A 529 -189.10 141.60 49.24
C ASP A 529 -187.81 142.43 49.34
N ARG A 530 -187.95 143.64 48.79
CA ARG A 530 -187.57 144.88 49.45
C ARG A 530 -186.06 145.17 49.50
N SER A 531 -185.56 146.10 48.67
CA SER A 531 -186.16 147.43 48.42
C SER A 531 -186.64 148.01 49.75
N THR A 532 -185.69 148.62 50.44
CA THR A 532 -185.91 149.77 51.33
C THR A 532 -187.30 150.41 51.16
N PRO A 533 -187.89 150.85 52.27
CA PRO A 533 -188.47 152.18 52.18
C PRO A 533 -188.16 152.96 53.44
N LEU A 534 -187.41 154.05 53.31
CA LEU A 534 -187.82 155.31 53.90
C LEU A 534 -187.38 156.45 52.97
N VAL A 535 -188.39 157.26 52.62
CA VAL A 535 -188.43 158.74 52.58
C VAL A 535 -187.18 159.47 52.09
#